data_AF-A0A1Q3H807-F1
#
_entry.id   AF-A0A1Q3H807-F1
#
_cell.length_a   1.000
_cell.length_b   1.000
_cell.length_c   1.000
_cell.angle_alpha   90.00
_cell.angle_beta   90.00
_cell.angle_gamma   90.00
#
_symmetry.space_group_name_H-M   'P 1'
#
loop_
_entity.id
_entity.type
_entity.pdbx_description
1 polymer ?
#
loop_
_entity_poly.entity_id
_entity_poly.type
_entity_poly.pdbx_seq_one_letter_code
_entity_poly.pdbx_strand_id
1 'polypeptide(L)'
;MKPYQFTWNDTGDGQAEPLDEASWDRTRRKTLEAEPGGSGSLRLVGEDPGVDDLLVDYRGLSPVPLPWPERKDDVCVLYLRLPTEYLEERGPEHVHSLARELAAELPFSSGYVDFVLCSSSLHAVPALELVRPRYPGVHLTSSGATMYVGIRVEGVHWMNFLGQPVLGELGGVSSLRERLALPGISLQEMSGDRVLITLGAQPEVGEVEADRRLAPYRALARVLEPVLYQRKSMFGRRVPEELLRWDRRFLE
;
A
#
# COMPACT_ATOMS: atom_id res chain seq x y z
N MET A 1 10.41 13.04 -22.99
CA MET A 1 9.84 12.62 -21.70
C MET A 1 8.41 13.16 -21.66
N LYS A 2 7.41 12.30 -21.87
CA LYS A 2 6.02 12.71 -21.68
C LYS A 2 5.84 12.96 -20.17
N PRO A 3 5.28 14.09 -19.74
CA PRO A 3 5.00 14.30 -18.32
C PRO A 3 4.07 13.18 -17.83
N TYR A 4 4.36 12.63 -16.65
CA TYR A 4 3.47 11.69 -15.94
C TYR A 4 2.08 12.33 -15.77
N GLN A 5 1.08 11.82 -16.47
CA GLN A 5 -0.27 12.39 -16.51
C GLN A 5 -1.34 11.30 -16.55
N PHE A 6 -2.43 11.53 -15.82
CA PHE A 6 -3.65 10.72 -15.96
C PHE A 6 -4.41 11.18 -17.19
N THR A 7 -4.87 10.24 -18.01
CA THR A 7 -5.56 10.55 -19.28
C THR A 7 -6.96 9.96 -19.34
N TRP A 8 -7.24 8.91 -18.56
CA TRP A 8 -8.53 8.25 -18.54
C TRP A 8 -9.09 8.07 -17.13
N ASN A 9 -10.42 8.09 -17.06
CA ASN A 9 -11.21 7.70 -15.91
C ASN A 9 -11.84 6.32 -16.19
N ASP A 10 -11.48 5.30 -15.40
CA ASP A 10 -12.12 3.99 -15.47
C ASP A 10 -13.45 4.05 -14.70
N THR A 11 -14.54 4.05 -15.46
CA THR A 11 -15.90 4.18 -14.92
C THR A 11 -16.48 2.86 -14.43
N GLY A 12 -15.75 1.75 -14.57
CA GLY A 12 -16.21 0.39 -14.27
C GLY A 12 -16.72 -0.35 -15.51
N ASP A 13 -16.98 -1.66 -15.35
CA ASP A 13 -17.56 -2.55 -16.38
C ASP A 13 -16.79 -2.57 -17.73
N GLY A 14 -15.49 -2.29 -17.68
CA GLY A 14 -14.63 -2.23 -18.86
C GLY A 14 -14.80 -0.97 -19.71
N GLN A 15 -15.42 0.08 -19.15
CA GLN A 15 -15.61 1.37 -19.80
C GLN A 15 -14.64 2.41 -19.23
N ALA A 16 -13.94 3.10 -20.12
CA ALA A 16 -13.09 4.23 -19.78
C ALA A 16 -13.49 5.46 -20.59
N GLU A 17 -13.48 6.64 -19.96
CA GLU A 17 -13.72 7.93 -20.62
C GLU A 17 -12.50 8.86 -20.48
N PRO A 18 -12.26 9.77 -21.43
CA PRO A 18 -11.19 10.77 -21.28
C PRO A 18 -11.35 11.58 -19.99
N LEU A 19 -10.24 11.87 -19.32
CA LEU A 19 -10.22 12.69 -18.11
C LEU A 19 -10.22 14.18 -18.48
N ASP A 20 -11.34 14.68 -18.96
CA ASP A 20 -11.60 16.11 -19.14
C ASP A 20 -12.25 16.76 -17.90
N GLU A 21 -12.45 18.09 -17.92
CA GLU A 21 -13.05 18.84 -16.81
C GLU A 21 -14.45 18.32 -16.43
N ALA A 22 -15.25 17.94 -17.43
CA ALA A 22 -16.61 17.43 -17.21
C ALA A 22 -16.60 16.03 -16.59
N SER A 23 -15.70 15.16 -17.05
CA SER A 23 -15.43 13.82 -16.50
C SER A 23 -14.93 13.90 -15.06
N TRP A 24 -13.98 14.80 -14.80
CA TRP A 24 -13.47 15.08 -13.47
C TRP A 24 -14.57 15.55 -12.51
N ASP A 25 -15.37 16.53 -12.91
CA ASP A 25 -16.46 17.05 -12.08
C ASP A 25 -17.53 16.00 -11.77
N ARG A 26 -17.92 15.19 -12.77
CA ARG A 26 -18.85 14.07 -12.56
C ARG A 26 -18.28 13.09 -11.55
N THR A 27 -17.01 12.74 -11.71
CA THR A 27 -16.33 11.74 -10.88
C THR A 27 -16.17 12.23 -9.47
N ARG A 28 -15.65 13.45 -9.28
CA ARG A 28 -15.57 14.12 -7.98
C ARG A 28 -16.92 14.16 -7.28
N ARG A 29 -17.99 14.52 -7.99
CA ARG A 29 -19.35 14.52 -7.44
C ARG A 29 -19.77 13.13 -7.00
N LYS A 30 -19.62 12.11 -7.84
CA LYS A 30 -19.96 10.72 -7.49
C LYS A 30 -19.17 10.19 -6.28
N THR A 31 -17.90 10.55 -6.16
CA THR A 31 -17.05 10.09 -5.06
C THR A 31 -17.37 10.82 -3.75
N LEU A 32 -17.62 12.14 -3.78
CA LEU A 32 -17.86 12.95 -2.59
C LEU A 32 -19.33 12.97 -2.13
N GLU A 33 -20.27 12.85 -3.06
CA GLU A 33 -21.72 12.90 -2.83
C GLU A 33 -22.35 11.51 -3.02
N ALA A 34 -21.60 10.45 -2.70
CA ALA A 34 -22.12 9.09 -2.77
C ALA A 34 -23.38 8.97 -1.90
N GLU A 35 -24.47 8.45 -2.49
CA GLU A 35 -25.74 8.25 -1.79
C GLU A 35 -25.55 7.42 -0.50
N PRO A 36 -26.35 7.64 0.55
CA PRO A 36 -26.30 6.84 1.77
C PRO A 36 -26.40 5.33 1.46
N GLY A 37 -25.36 4.58 1.82
CA GLY A 37 -25.27 3.13 1.52
C GLY A 37 -24.55 2.79 0.21
N GLY A 38 -24.13 3.79 -0.57
CA GLY A 38 -23.25 3.63 -1.73
C GLY A 38 -21.77 3.61 -1.36
N SER A 39 -20.91 3.09 -2.23
CA SER A 39 -19.46 3.25 -2.11
C SER A 39 -18.97 4.37 -3.02
N GLY A 40 -18.16 5.29 -2.49
CA GLY A 40 -17.43 6.25 -3.31
C GLY A 40 -16.22 5.56 -3.91
N SER A 41 -16.08 5.54 -5.24
CA SER A 41 -14.85 5.04 -5.87
C SER A 41 -14.37 6.00 -6.95
N LEU A 42 -13.06 5.95 -7.19
CA LEU A 42 -12.38 6.74 -8.19
C LEU A 42 -11.24 5.88 -8.74
N ARG A 43 -11.14 5.78 -10.06
CA ARG A 43 -10.01 5.12 -10.70
C ARG A 43 -9.50 5.92 -11.90
N LEU A 44 -8.28 6.44 -11.78
CA LEU A 44 -7.61 7.20 -12.84
C LEU A 44 -6.42 6.39 -13.35
N VAL A 45 -6.29 6.31 -14.67
CA VAL A 45 -5.18 5.59 -15.31
C VAL A 45 -4.39 6.50 -16.24
N GLY A 46 -3.11 6.16 -16.43
CA GLY A 46 -2.22 6.81 -17.39
C GLY A 46 -2.65 6.59 -18.84
N GLU A 47 -1.73 6.77 -19.78
CA GLU A 47 -1.99 6.59 -21.20
C GLU A 47 -2.21 5.12 -21.58
N ASP A 48 -1.48 4.21 -20.94
CA ASP A 48 -1.58 2.76 -21.11
C ASP A 48 -2.34 2.14 -19.92
N PRO A 49 -3.40 1.34 -20.14
CA PRO A 49 -4.06 0.58 -19.08
C PRO A 49 -3.21 -0.58 -18.51
N GLY A 50 -1.98 -0.77 -19.00
CA GLY A 50 -0.99 -1.75 -18.55
C GLY A 50 -0.59 -1.65 -17.07
N VAL A 51 0.15 -2.65 -16.58
CA VAL A 51 0.60 -2.69 -15.18
C VAL A 51 1.78 -1.75 -14.88
N ASP A 52 2.36 -1.21 -15.93
CA ASP A 52 3.56 -0.40 -15.99
C ASP A 52 3.28 1.11 -16.05
N ASP A 53 2.01 1.55 -16.06
CA ASP A 53 1.66 2.98 -16.05
C ASP A 53 1.08 3.46 -14.71
N LEU A 54 0.85 4.77 -14.60
CA LEU A 54 0.23 5.44 -13.46
C LEU A 54 -1.17 4.89 -13.17
N LEU A 55 -1.45 4.68 -11.89
CA LEU A 55 -2.78 4.33 -11.40
C LEU A 55 -3.07 5.07 -10.10
N VAL A 56 -4.26 5.66 -10.01
CA VAL A 56 -4.91 6.05 -8.76
C VAL A 56 -6.16 5.21 -8.63
N ASP A 57 -6.29 4.46 -7.55
CA ASP A 57 -7.48 3.65 -7.24
C ASP A 57 -7.91 3.96 -5.81
N TYR A 58 -9.04 4.65 -5.67
CA TYR A 58 -9.67 4.93 -4.39
C TYR A 58 -10.95 4.10 -4.26
N ARG A 59 -11.06 3.41 -3.13
CA ARG A 59 -12.25 2.64 -2.74
C ARG A 59 -12.68 3.12 -1.36
N GLY A 60 -13.78 3.85 -1.31
CA GLY A 60 -14.41 4.36 -0.10
C GLY A 60 -15.72 3.64 0.22
N LEU A 61 -15.96 3.40 1.50
CA LEU A 61 -17.24 2.89 1.99
C LEU A 61 -18.07 4.05 2.54
N SER A 62 -19.38 4.07 2.21
CA SER A 62 -20.31 4.84 3.03
C SER A 62 -20.34 4.25 4.45
N PRO A 63 -20.51 5.06 5.50
CA PRO A 63 -20.57 4.64 6.91
C PRO A 63 -21.78 3.74 7.27
N VAL A 64 -22.44 3.12 6.28
CA VAL A 64 -23.57 2.21 6.50
C VAL A 64 -23.01 0.79 6.67
N PRO A 65 -23.50 0.01 7.66
CA PRO A 65 -23.09 -1.38 7.80
C PRO A 65 -23.33 -2.13 6.48
N LEU A 66 -22.27 -2.69 5.91
CA LEU A 66 -22.41 -3.54 4.74
C LEU A 66 -23.30 -4.74 5.11
N PRO A 67 -24.23 -5.17 4.24
CA PRO A 67 -25.08 -6.34 4.49
C PRO A 67 -24.31 -7.67 4.50
N TRP A 68 -22.98 -7.62 4.36
CA TRP A 68 -22.06 -8.75 4.32
C TRP A 68 -21.21 -8.78 5.58
N PRO A 69 -21.55 -9.65 6.57
CA PRO A 69 -20.80 -9.76 7.82
C PRO A 69 -19.32 -10.09 7.62
N GLU A 70 -18.95 -10.73 6.51
CA GLU A 70 -17.55 -11.05 6.19
C GLU A 70 -16.72 -9.81 5.84
N ARG A 71 -17.38 -8.69 5.50
CA ARG A 71 -16.77 -7.42 5.08
C ARG A 71 -16.89 -6.32 6.13
N LYS A 72 -17.23 -6.68 7.37
CA LYS A 72 -17.42 -5.73 8.48
C LYS A 72 -16.16 -4.93 8.83
N ASP A 73 -14.98 -5.48 8.50
CA ASP A 73 -13.68 -4.89 8.78
C ASP A 73 -13.09 -4.22 7.52
N ASP A 74 -13.86 -4.09 6.44
CA ASP A 74 -13.39 -3.38 5.24
C ASP A 74 -13.15 -1.90 5.56
N VAL A 75 -12.12 -1.33 4.94
CA VAL A 75 -11.72 0.07 5.12
C VAL A 75 -11.69 0.83 3.81
N CYS A 76 -11.71 2.15 3.91
CA CYS A 76 -11.40 3.01 2.77
C CYS A 76 -9.90 2.90 2.43
N VAL A 77 -9.58 2.82 1.14
CA VAL A 77 -8.20 2.66 0.67
C VAL A 77 -7.93 3.59 -0.50
N LEU A 78 -6.78 4.26 -0.44
CA LEU A 78 -6.17 4.95 -1.57
C LEU A 78 -4.93 4.17 -1.99
N TYR A 79 -4.90 3.74 -3.25
CA TYR A 79 -3.78 3.03 -3.85
C TYR A 79 -3.22 3.87 -5.00
N LEU A 80 -1.92 4.13 -4.96
CA LEU A 80 -1.19 4.79 -6.02
C LEU A 80 -0.15 3.84 -6.56
N ARG A 81 -0.08 3.72 -7.89
CA ARG A 81 1.02 3.07 -8.57
C ARG A 81 1.73 4.09 -9.43
N LEU A 82 3.05 4.08 -9.29
CA LEU A 82 3.96 4.87 -10.13
C LEU A 82 4.76 3.88 -11.00
N PRO A 83 5.04 4.23 -12.27
CA PRO A 83 5.95 3.46 -13.10
C PRO A 83 7.34 3.40 -12.45
N THR A 84 8.09 2.32 -12.69
CA THR A 84 9.46 2.17 -12.14
C THR A 84 10.35 3.32 -12.61
N GLU A 85 10.17 3.76 -13.85
CA GLU A 85 10.85 4.89 -14.47
C GLU A 85 10.65 6.18 -13.66
N TYR A 86 9.51 6.35 -12.96
CA TYR A 86 9.29 7.52 -12.09
C TYR A 86 10.30 7.56 -10.95
N LEU A 87 10.55 6.41 -10.32
CA LEU A 87 11.54 6.29 -9.25
C LEU A 87 12.96 6.47 -9.79
N GLU A 88 13.27 5.91 -10.97
CA GLU A 88 14.59 6.03 -11.59
C GLU A 88 14.91 7.47 -12.02
N GLU A 89 13.95 8.16 -12.65
CA GLU A 89 14.14 9.52 -13.16
C GLU A 89 14.10 10.59 -12.06
N ARG A 90 13.18 10.46 -11.09
CA ARG A 90 12.98 11.45 -10.02
C ARG A 90 13.79 11.16 -8.76
N GLY A 91 14.22 9.93 -8.59
CA GLY A 91 14.94 9.47 -7.42
C GLY A 91 14.04 9.19 -6.21
N PRO A 92 14.57 8.44 -5.22
CA PRO A 92 13.81 8.01 -4.05
C PRO A 92 13.40 9.17 -3.12
N GLU A 93 14.20 10.23 -3.02
CA GLU A 93 13.86 11.39 -2.19
C GLU A 93 12.60 12.11 -2.68
N HIS A 94 12.41 12.20 -4.00
CA HIS A 94 11.20 12.80 -4.58
C HIS A 94 9.96 11.94 -4.27
N VAL A 95 10.07 10.61 -4.38
CA VAL A 95 8.98 9.69 -4.02
C VAL A 95 8.67 9.75 -2.52
N HIS A 96 9.68 9.91 -1.67
CA HIS A 96 9.51 10.11 -0.23
C HIS A 96 8.74 11.40 0.08
N SER A 97 9.12 12.52 -0.52
CA SER A 97 8.40 13.79 -0.31
C SER A 97 6.95 13.71 -0.77
N LEU A 98 6.71 13.14 -1.96
CA LEU A 98 5.37 12.93 -2.49
C LEU A 98 4.50 12.11 -1.53
N ALA A 99 5.01 10.96 -1.06
CA ALA A 99 4.29 10.12 -0.13
C ALA A 99 3.96 10.83 1.19
N ARG A 100 4.94 11.58 1.73
CA ARG A 100 4.77 12.37 2.95
C ARG A 100 3.73 13.47 2.81
N GLU A 101 3.75 14.19 1.68
CA GLU A 101 2.79 15.25 1.39
C GLU A 101 1.36 14.70 1.27
N LEU A 102 1.17 13.60 0.55
CA LEU A 102 -0.13 12.92 0.46
C LEU A 102 -0.61 12.45 1.83
N ALA A 103 0.26 11.83 2.62
CA ALA A 103 -0.08 11.34 3.95
C ALA A 103 -0.41 12.48 4.94
N ALA A 104 0.14 13.68 4.75
CA ALA A 104 -0.20 14.83 5.58
C ALA A 104 -1.69 15.21 5.47
N GLU A 105 -2.26 15.12 4.26
CA GLU A 105 -3.63 15.51 3.93
C GLU A 105 -4.67 14.42 4.23
N LEU A 106 -4.25 13.15 4.27
CA LEU A 106 -5.17 12.02 4.36
C LEU A 106 -5.29 11.46 5.78
N PRO A 107 -6.51 11.17 6.27
CA PRO A 107 -6.67 10.36 7.47
C PRO A 107 -6.27 8.91 7.15
N PHE A 108 -5.43 8.30 8.00
CA PHE A 108 -5.05 6.90 7.85
C PHE A 108 -4.82 6.22 9.20
N SER A 109 -5.16 4.93 9.26
CA SER A 109 -4.77 4.03 10.36
C SER A 109 -3.44 3.35 10.05
N SER A 110 -3.24 2.99 8.79
CA SER A 110 -1.99 2.41 8.26
C SER A 110 -1.83 2.74 6.78
N GLY A 111 -0.61 2.65 6.26
CA GLY A 111 -0.29 2.80 4.85
C GLY A 111 1.17 2.46 4.57
N TYR A 112 1.55 2.33 3.30
CA TYR A 112 2.92 2.02 2.92
C TYR A 112 3.31 2.55 1.54
N VAL A 113 4.62 2.59 1.30
CA VAL A 113 5.23 2.76 -0.03
C VAL A 113 6.35 1.73 -0.16
N ASP A 114 6.40 1.03 -1.29
CA ASP A 114 7.42 0.02 -1.53
C ASP A 114 7.70 -0.22 -3.02
N PHE A 115 8.75 -0.98 -3.31
CA PHE A 115 9.00 -1.54 -4.63
C PHE A 115 8.21 -2.84 -4.81
N VAL A 116 7.33 -2.87 -5.81
CA VAL A 116 6.30 -3.91 -5.93
C VAL A 116 6.39 -4.69 -7.24
N LEU A 117 6.07 -5.99 -7.15
CA LEU A 117 5.65 -6.80 -8.28
C LEU A 117 4.13 -6.99 -8.19
N CYS A 118 3.39 -6.40 -9.12
CA CYS A 118 1.95 -6.60 -9.23
C CYS A 118 1.65 -7.95 -9.88
N SER A 119 0.79 -8.75 -9.26
CA SER A 119 0.33 -10.03 -9.83
C SER A 119 -1.14 -10.26 -9.55
N SER A 120 -1.82 -10.95 -10.47
CA SER A 120 -3.19 -11.41 -10.22
C SER A 120 -3.17 -12.55 -9.19
N SER A 121 -4.30 -12.76 -8.51
CA SER A 121 -4.42 -13.85 -7.52
C SER A 121 -4.13 -15.23 -8.10
N LEU A 122 -4.42 -15.44 -9.39
CA LEU A 122 -4.14 -16.69 -10.11
C LEU A 122 -2.65 -16.89 -10.39
N HIS A 123 -1.87 -15.80 -10.49
CA HIS A 123 -0.45 -15.83 -10.80
C HIS A 123 0.43 -15.43 -9.60
N ALA A 124 -0.13 -15.25 -8.40
CA ALA A 124 0.61 -14.84 -7.22
C ALA A 124 1.71 -15.84 -6.82
N VAL A 125 1.40 -17.15 -6.78
CA VAL A 125 2.41 -18.19 -6.45
C VAL A 125 3.47 -18.31 -7.56
N PRO A 126 3.12 -18.42 -8.86
CA PRO A 126 4.11 -18.37 -9.93
C PRO A 126 5.01 -17.13 -9.89
N ALA A 127 4.45 -15.94 -9.65
CA ALA A 127 5.22 -14.71 -9.51
C ALA A 127 6.15 -14.74 -8.30
N LEU A 128 5.68 -15.27 -7.17
CA LEU A 128 6.48 -15.43 -5.96
C LEU A 128 7.73 -16.29 -6.21
N GLU A 129 7.61 -17.40 -6.93
CA GLU A 129 8.73 -18.29 -7.22
C GLU A 129 9.84 -17.62 -8.06
N LEU A 130 9.50 -16.57 -8.82
CA LEU A 130 10.47 -15.78 -9.58
C LEU A 130 11.28 -14.82 -8.68
N VAL A 131 10.63 -14.23 -7.68
CA VAL A 131 11.25 -13.18 -6.83
C VAL A 131 11.87 -13.73 -5.56
N ARG A 132 11.23 -14.70 -4.92
CA ARG A 132 11.62 -15.25 -3.61
C ARG A 132 13.09 -15.66 -3.51
N PRO A 133 13.73 -16.29 -4.52
CA PRO A 133 15.10 -16.75 -4.39
C PRO A 133 16.15 -15.63 -4.33
N ARG A 134 15.83 -14.43 -4.84
CA ARG A 134 16.82 -13.34 -5.04
C ARG A 134 16.42 -12.01 -4.43
N TYR A 135 15.12 -11.76 -4.29
CA TYR A 135 14.60 -10.44 -3.98
C TYR A 135 13.62 -10.46 -2.80
N PRO A 136 14.07 -10.85 -1.59
CA PRO A 136 13.24 -10.85 -0.39
C PRO A 136 12.68 -9.47 -0.01
N GLY A 137 13.24 -8.38 -0.52
CA GLY A 137 12.74 -7.04 -0.32
C GLY A 137 11.57 -6.65 -1.22
N VAL A 138 11.37 -7.32 -2.36
CA VAL A 138 10.27 -7.02 -3.29
C VAL A 138 8.94 -7.35 -2.62
N HIS A 139 7.97 -6.43 -2.70
CA HIS A 139 6.62 -6.69 -2.25
C HIS A 139 5.77 -7.30 -3.37
N LEU A 140 5.00 -8.34 -3.06
CA LEU A 140 4.08 -8.99 -4.00
C LEU A 140 2.65 -8.53 -3.67
N THR A 141 1.99 -7.87 -4.62
CA THR A 141 0.71 -7.22 -4.33
C THR A 141 -0.31 -7.29 -5.45
N SER A 142 -1.52 -6.90 -5.06
CA SER A 142 -2.60 -6.34 -5.87
C SER A 142 -2.16 -5.61 -7.13
N SER A 143 -2.90 -5.66 -8.25
CA SER A 143 -2.80 -4.59 -9.26
C SER A 143 -3.72 -3.40 -8.94
N GLY A 144 -4.30 -3.33 -7.74
CA GLY A 144 -5.18 -2.25 -7.30
C GLY A 144 -5.54 -2.30 -5.82
N ALA A 145 -6.41 -1.36 -5.42
CA ALA A 145 -6.79 -1.14 -4.03
C ALA A 145 -7.45 -2.36 -3.39
N THR A 146 -7.08 -2.62 -2.13
CA THR A 146 -7.49 -3.82 -1.38
C THR A 146 -8.06 -3.43 -0.02
N MET A 147 -9.37 -3.65 0.19
CA MET A 147 -10.09 -3.09 1.34
C MET A 147 -10.04 -3.92 2.63
N TYR A 148 -9.57 -5.17 2.57
CA TYR A 148 -9.73 -6.14 3.66
C TYR A 148 -8.60 -6.17 4.70
N VAL A 149 -7.75 -5.14 4.73
CA VAL A 149 -6.64 -5.03 5.71
C VAL A 149 -7.15 -4.55 7.08
N GLY A 150 -8.28 -3.85 7.12
CA GLY A 150 -8.88 -3.37 8.37
C GLY A 150 -7.95 -2.42 9.12
N ILE A 151 -7.89 -2.60 10.44
CA ILE A 151 -6.99 -1.83 11.34
C ILE A 151 -5.62 -2.53 11.52
N ARG A 152 -5.13 -3.23 10.50
CA ARG A 152 -3.84 -3.96 10.54
C ARG A 152 -2.82 -3.29 9.63
N VAL A 153 -1.58 -3.76 9.68
CA VAL A 153 -0.52 -3.34 8.76
C VAL A 153 -0.30 -4.44 7.73
N GLU A 154 -0.43 -4.09 6.45
CA GLU A 154 0.01 -4.96 5.35
C GLU A 154 1.53 -4.94 5.36
N GLY A 155 2.18 -6.04 5.78
CA GLY A 155 3.62 -6.24 5.64
C GLY A 155 4.57 -5.24 6.32
N VAL A 156 5.82 -5.28 5.85
CA VAL A 156 6.91 -4.36 6.19
C VAL A 156 7.47 -3.83 4.88
N HIS A 157 7.57 -2.51 4.78
CA HIS A 157 7.85 -1.81 3.52
C HIS A 157 8.98 -0.81 3.65
N TRP A 158 9.45 -0.25 2.53
CA TRP A 158 10.39 0.86 2.54
C TRP A 158 9.89 2.05 3.38
N MET A 159 8.63 2.46 3.21
CA MET A 159 7.97 3.44 4.07
C MET A 159 6.71 2.84 4.69
N ASN A 160 6.52 3.05 5.99
CA ASN A 160 5.37 2.54 6.74
C ASN A 160 4.74 3.70 7.50
N PHE A 161 3.47 3.97 7.23
CA PHE A 161 2.67 4.99 7.87
C PHE A 161 1.80 4.32 8.94
N LEU A 162 1.91 4.78 10.18
CA LEU A 162 1.14 4.23 11.31
C LEU A 162 0.36 5.36 12.00
N GLY A 163 -0.95 5.19 12.12
CA GLY A 163 -1.84 6.05 12.88
C GLY A 163 -2.61 5.24 13.93
N GLN A 164 -3.59 5.87 14.58
CA GLN A 164 -4.48 5.16 15.50
C GLN A 164 -5.46 4.25 14.74
N PRO A 165 -5.85 3.08 15.29
CA PRO A 165 -5.45 2.54 16.60
C PRO A 165 -4.11 1.76 16.57
N VAL A 166 -3.56 1.48 15.40
CA VAL A 166 -2.36 0.64 15.20
C VAL A 166 -1.18 1.14 16.04
N LEU A 167 -0.91 2.45 16.01
CA LEU A 167 0.17 3.06 16.77
C LEU A 167 -0.02 2.92 18.28
N GLY A 168 -1.26 2.98 18.76
CA GLY A 168 -1.60 2.76 20.17
C GLY A 168 -1.32 1.33 20.62
N GLU A 169 -1.65 0.32 19.80
CA GLU A 169 -1.33 -1.09 20.08
C GLU A 169 0.18 -1.35 20.17
N LEU A 170 0.99 -0.52 19.50
CA LEU A 170 2.45 -0.58 19.56
C LEU A 170 3.03 0.26 20.72
N GLY A 171 2.21 0.86 21.58
CA GLY A 171 2.66 1.68 22.71
C GLY A 171 3.14 3.09 22.31
N GLY A 172 2.74 3.58 21.14
CA GLY A 172 3.01 4.94 20.70
C GLY A 172 4.42 5.17 20.14
N VAL A 173 4.68 6.41 19.70
CA VAL A 173 5.94 6.80 19.04
C VAL A 173 7.17 6.58 19.93
N SER A 174 7.07 6.88 21.23
CA SER A 174 8.19 6.70 22.17
C SER A 174 8.65 5.24 22.25
N SER A 175 7.71 4.30 22.35
CA SER A 175 7.99 2.85 22.32
C SER A 175 8.62 2.41 21.01
N LEU A 176 8.16 2.95 19.88
CA LEU A 176 8.76 2.67 18.57
C LEU A 176 10.20 3.17 18.50
N ARG A 177 10.46 4.39 18.98
CA ARG A 177 11.80 5.00 18.97
C ARG A 177 12.81 4.20 19.78
N GLU A 178 12.41 3.68 20.95
CA GLU A 178 13.25 2.83 21.78
C GLU A 178 13.55 1.47 21.11
N ARG A 179 12.53 0.83 20.53
CA ARG A 179 12.66 -0.51 19.91
C ARG A 179 13.34 -0.48 18.52
N LEU A 180 13.34 0.67 17.85
CA LEU A 180 13.86 0.84 16.49
C LEU A 180 15.11 1.74 16.43
N ALA A 181 15.94 1.74 17.48
CA ALA A 181 17.19 2.52 17.54
C ALA A 181 18.33 2.00 16.63
N LEU A 182 18.01 1.21 15.60
CA LEU A 182 18.98 0.63 14.67
C LEU A 182 19.32 1.64 13.54
N PRO A 183 20.59 1.71 13.08
CA PRO A 183 20.93 2.48 11.89
C PRO A 183 20.11 2.07 10.67
N GLY A 184 19.77 3.04 9.82
CA GLY A 184 18.96 2.81 8.63
C GLY A 184 17.45 2.81 8.88
N ILE A 185 16.99 3.16 10.08
CA ILE A 185 15.57 3.43 10.37
C ILE A 185 15.44 4.90 10.77
N SER A 186 14.54 5.63 10.10
CA SER A 186 14.15 6.98 10.52
C SER A 186 12.68 7.01 10.92
N LEU A 187 12.38 7.70 12.02
CA LEU A 187 11.02 7.93 12.50
C LEU A 187 10.72 9.43 12.39
N GLN A 188 9.66 9.77 11.68
CA GLN A 188 9.15 11.13 11.55
C GLN A 188 7.73 11.21 12.11
N GLU A 189 7.56 12.00 13.16
CA GLU A 189 6.22 12.31 13.70
C GLU A 189 5.44 13.17 12.72
N MET A 190 4.14 12.89 12.63
CA MET A 190 3.18 13.60 11.80
C MET A 190 2.04 14.11 12.69
N SER A 191 1.30 15.10 12.20
CA SER A 191 0.14 15.64 12.93
C SER A 191 -0.90 14.55 13.24
N GLY A 192 -1.60 14.65 14.37
CA GLY A 192 -2.72 13.76 14.71
C GLY A 192 -2.33 12.34 15.16
N ASP A 193 -1.26 12.22 15.96
CA ASP A 193 -0.77 10.94 16.50
C ASP A 193 -0.48 9.90 15.41
N ARG A 194 0.32 10.33 14.42
CA ARG A 194 0.76 9.52 13.28
C ARG A 194 2.27 9.54 13.19
N VAL A 195 2.85 8.49 12.61
CA VAL A 195 4.29 8.39 12.40
C VAL A 195 4.59 7.76 11.04
N LEU A 196 5.59 8.30 10.36
CA LEU A 196 6.24 7.72 9.20
C LEU A 196 7.53 7.03 9.65
N ILE A 197 7.67 5.75 9.32
CA ILE A 197 8.88 4.96 9.49
C ILE A 197 9.47 4.71 8.11
N THR A 198 10.72 5.11 7.88
CA THR A 198 11.44 4.88 6.62
C THR A 198 12.66 3.99 6.84
N LEU A 199 12.83 3.00 5.97
CA LEU A 199 13.90 1.99 6.02
C LEU A 199 14.94 2.27 4.93
N GLY A 200 16.03 2.95 5.29
CA GLY A 200 17.07 3.34 4.34
C GLY A 200 16.64 4.47 3.39
N ALA A 201 17.56 4.86 2.50
CA ALA A 201 17.36 6.00 1.60
C ALA A 201 16.54 5.64 0.34
N GLN A 202 16.40 4.34 0.02
CA GLN A 202 15.73 3.83 -1.17
C GLN A 202 15.14 2.43 -0.85
N PRO A 203 14.16 1.93 -1.62
CA PRO A 203 13.62 0.60 -1.38
C PRO A 203 14.68 -0.46 -1.67
N GLU A 204 14.91 -1.36 -0.71
CA GLU A 204 15.91 -2.42 -0.83
C GLU A 204 15.25 -3.71 -1.30
N VAL A 205 15.61 -4.19 -2.51
CA VAL A 205 15.05 -5.43 -3.08
C VAL A 205 15.74 -6.70 -2.58
N GLY A 206 16.98 -6.59 -2.09
CA GLY A 206 17.67 -7.68 -1.38
C GLY A 206 18.58 -8.61 -2.21
N GLU A 207 19.25 -8.14 -3.27
CA GLU A 207 20.18 -8.96 -4.06
C GLU A 207 21.64 -8.92 -3.53
N VAL A 208 22.25 -10.12 -3.43
CA VAL A 208 23.66 -10.54 -3.21
C VAL A 208 24.43 -9.80 -2.10
N GLU A 209 24.85 -10.57 -1.06
CA GLU A 209 25.38 -10.15 0.27
C GLU A 209 24.29 -9.70 1.30
N ALA A 210 23.04 -10.09 1.04
CA ALA A 210 21.79 -9.45 1.43
C ALA A 210 21.38 -9.42 2.92
N ASP A 211 22.09 -10.08 3.84
CA ASP A 211 21.55 -10.19 5.20
C ASP A 211 21.60 -8.86 6.00
N ARG A 212 22.59 -8.01 5.69
CA ARG A 212 22.77 -6.73 6.39
C ARG A 212 21.80 -5.64 5.92
N ARG A 213 21.47 -5.59 4.62
CA ARG A 213 20.60 -4.52 4.07
C ARG A 213 19.15 -4.63 4.54
N LEU A 214 18.71 -5.85 4.88
CA LEU A 214 17.35 -6.12 5.39
C LEU A 214 17.26 -6.15 6.92
N ALA A 215 18.35 -5.85 7.64
CA ALA A 215 18.30 -5.73 9.09
C ALA A 215 17.24 -4.69 9.58
N PRO A 216 17.08 -3.51 8.95
CA PRO A 216 15.99 -2.58 9.25
C PRO A 216 14.60 -3.20 9.06
N TYR A 217 14.40 -3.95 7.98
CA TYR A 217 13.13 -4.63 7.68
C TYR A 217 12.78 -5.68 8.73
N ARG A 218 13.74 -6.50 9.14
CA ARG A 218 13.52 -7.52 10.20
C ARG A 218 13.30 -6.90 11.57
N ALA A 219 14.02 -5.83 11.90
CA ALA A 219 13.80 -5.09 13.14
C ALA A 219 12.38 -4.53 13.21
N LEU A 220 11.91 -3.92 12.13
CA LEU A 220 10.53 -3.43 12.05
C LEU A 220 9.52 -4.57 12.07
N ALA A 221 9.77 -5.68 11.37
CA ALA A 221 8.86 -6.84 11.36
C ALA A 221 8.56 -7.35 12.77
N ARG A 222 9.60 -7.51 13.61
CA ARG A 222 9.46 -7.94 15.01
C ARG A 222 8.62 -6.98 15.85
N VAL A 223 8.73 -5.68 15.57
CA VAL A 223 7.91 -4.66 16.25
C VAL A 223 6.46 -4.71 15.78
N LEU A 224 6.23 -4.91 14.48
CA LEU A 224 4.90 -4.94 13.87
C LEU A 224 4.17 -6.28 14.04
N GLU A 225 4.85 -7.36 14.43
CA GLU A 225 4.26 -8.70 14.53
C GLU A 225 2.85 -8.76 15.15
N PRO A 226 2.53 -8.06 16.26
CA PRO A 226 1.20 -8.11 16.87
C PRO A 226 0.09 -7.55 15.96
N VAL A 227 0.42 -6.57 15.12
CA VAL A 227 -0.51 -5.80 14.28
C VAL A 227 -0.45 -6.16 12.81
N LEU A 228 0.46 -7.06 12.40
CA LEU A 228 0.54 -7.51 11.01
C LEU A 228 -0.77 -8.14 10.56
N TYR A 229 -1.17 -7.80 9.34
CA TYR A 229 -2.26 -8.44 8.64
C TYR A 229 -1.85 -9.88 8.27
N GLN A 230 -2.77 -10.81 8.49
CA GLN A 230 -2.63 -12.19 8.04
C GLN A 230 -3.64 -12.43 6.94
N ARG A 231 -3.17 -12.85 5.75
CA ARG A 231 -4.06 -13.20 4.64
C ARG A 231 -5.08 -14.22 5.08
N LYS A 232 -6.35 -13.89 4.90
CA LYS A 232 -7.48 -14.76 5.23
C LYS A 232 -8.00 -15.44 3.96
N SER A 233 -8.49 -16.66 4.14
CA SER A 233 -9.33 -17.31 3.12
C SER A 233 -10.55 -16.44 2.88
N MET A 234 -10.78 -16.04 1.64
CA MET A 234 -12.02 -15.38 1.23
C MET A 234 -12.87 -16.36 0.42
N PHE A 235 -14.17 -16.37 0.69
CA PHE A 235 -15.16 -17.17 -0.04
C PHE A 235 -14.78 -18.66 -0.17
N GLY A 236 -14.19 -19.23 0.90
CA GLY A 236 -13.81 -20.65 0.96
C GLY A 236 -12.53 -21.04 0.20
N ARG A 237 -11.81 -20.09 -0.41
CA ARG A 237 -10.52 -20.37 -1.07
C ARG A 237 -9.37 -20.34 -0.05
N ARG A 238 -8.75 -21.50 0.18
CA ARG A 238 -7.54 -21.60 1.00
C ARG A 238 -6.42 -20.74 0.42
N VAL A 239 -5.75 -19.97 1.28
CA VAL A 239 -4.54 -19.23 0.92
C VAL A 239 -3.37 -20.22 0.78
N PRO A 240 -2.62 -20.21 -0.34
CA PRO A 240 -1.39 -20.99 -0.49
C PRO A 240 -0.40 -20.74 0.66
N GLU A 241 0.26 -21.79 1.15
CA GLU A 241 1.19 -21.70 2.27
C GLU A 241 2.43 -20.86 1.94
N GLU A 242 2.83 -20.85 0.67
CA GLU A 242 3.93 -20.07 0.13
C GLU A 242 3.70 -18.58 0.32
N LEU A 243 2.47 -18.11 0.10
CA LEU A 243 2.10 -16.71 0.32
C LEU A 243 2.08 -16.37 1.81
N LEU A 244 1.60 -17.27 2.66
CA LEU A 244 1.60 -17.07 4.12
C LEU A 244 3.01 -16.96 4.69
N ARG A 245 3.95 -17.80 4.21
CA ARG A 245 5.38 -17.69 4.58
C ARG A 245 5.99 -16.40 4.03
N TRP A 246 5.64 -16.02 2.80
CA TRP A 246 6.14 -14.78 2.20
C TRP A 246 5.73 -13.52 2.95
N ASP A 247 4.48 -13.45 3.43
CA ASP A 247 4.01 -12.33 4.25
C ASP A 247 4.79 -12.23 5.58
N ARG A 248 5.33 -13.35 6.08
CA ARG A 248 6.12 -13.44 7.33
C ARG A 248 7.64 -13.52 7.11
N ARG A 249 8.13 -13.34 5.88
CA ARG A 249 9.55 -13.57 5.50
C ARG A 249 10.60 -12.79 6.30
N PHE A 250 10.21 -11.71 6.98
CA PHE A 250 11.12 -10.91 7.81
C PHE A 250 11.08 -11.28 9.31
N LEU A 251 10.17 -12.17 9.71
CA LEU A 251 10.06 -12.73 11.06
C LEU A 251 10.78 -14.08 11.21
N GLU A 252 10.95 -14.78 10.10
CA GLU A 252 11.65 -16.08 10.01
C GLU A 252 13.17 -15.92 10.00
#